data_AF-A0A4Q4KZN0-F1
#
_entry.id   AF-A0A4Q4KZN0-F1
#
_cell.length_a   1.000
_cell.length_b   1.000
_cell.length_c   1.000
_cell.angle_alpha   90.00
_cell.angle_beta   90.00
_cell.angle_gamma   90.00
#
_symmetry.space_group_name_H-M   'P 1'
#
loop_
_entity.id
_entity.type
_entity.pdbx_description
1 polymer ?
#
loop_
_entity_poly.entity_id
_entity_poly.type
_entity_poly.pdbx_seq_one_letter_code
_entity_poly.pdbx_strand_id
1 'polypeptide(L)'
;MGAPIIIGNSYDLWVSNSMKDTFCEVLTAVAALEGHNVKAIYEEALGVAGTYGVPGVGILLDEFFLYLGGFSGVRNHLDVCRIRLDEVRESCGLSPVAAARMAHVLAWAAYHMDGNPIPVGGSFYESWPPDEAETR
;
A
#
# COMPACT_ATOMS: atom_id res chain seq x y z
N MET A 1 -17.85 -4.44 0.90
CA MET A 1 -17.36 -3.52 1.95
C MET A 1 -15.85 -3.50 1.83
N GLY A 2 -15.22 -2.31 1.73
CA GLY A 2 -13.77 -2.16 1.61
C GLY A 2 -13.09 -2.01 2.96
N ALA A 3 -11.80 -1.68 2.94
CA ALA A 3 -11.01 -1.31 4.11
C ALA A 3 -9.95 -0.26 3.71
N PRO A 4 -9.60 0.65 4.64
CA PRO A 4 -8.63 1.70 4.34
C PRO A 4 -7.18 1.23 4.46
N ILE A 5 -6.31 1.81 3.65
CA ILE A 5 -4.87 1.90 3.95
C ILE A 5 -4.70 3.21 4.71
N ILE A 6 -4.36 3.12 5.99
CA ILE A 6 -4.32 4.26 6.92
C ILE A 6 -2.91 4.85 6.90
N ILE A 7 -2.81 6.15 6.65
CA ILE A 7 -1.54 6.88 6.57
C ILE A 7 -1.61 8.05 7.55
N GLY A 8 -0.78 8.04 8.59
CA GLY A 8 -0.98 8.91 9.75
C GLY A 8 -2.37 8.70 10.37
N ASN A 9 -3.17 9.77 10.45
CA ASN A 9 -4.56 9.71 10.93
C ASN A 9 -5.61 9.74 9.80
N SER A 10 -5.19 9.56 8.55
CA SER A 10 -6.06 9.61 7.37
C SER A 10 -6.61 8.24 7.01
N TYR A 11 -7.89 8.20 6.67
CA TYR A 11 -8.60 7.00 6.24
C TYR A 11 -9.01 7.09 4.76
N ASP A 12 -8.50 8.04 3.99
CA ASP A 12 -9.10 8.40 2.69
C ASP A 12 -8.85 7.36 1.58
N LEU A 13 -7.80 6.53 1.71
CA LEU A 13 -7.46 5.50 0.73
C LEU A 13 -8.22 4.19 0.99
N TRP A 14 -9.50 4.13 0.58
CA TRP A 14 -10.34 2.93 0.70
C TRP A 14 -10.22 1.99 -0.49
N VAL A 15 -9.81 0.75 -0.24
CA VAL A 15 -9.72 -0.30 -1.25
C VAL A 15 -10.55 -1.53 -0.85
N SER A 16 -10.72 -2.50 -1.75
CA SER A 16 -11.27 -3.81 -1.40
C SER A 16 -10.41 -4.51 -0.34
N ASN A 17 -11.01 -5.35 0.50
CA ASN A 17 -10.26 -6.12 1.50
C ASN A 17 -9.14 -6.96 0.87
N SER A 18 -9.43 -7.60 -0.27
CA SER A 18 -8.42 -8.37 -1.01
C SER A 18 -7.24 -7.51 -1.45
N MET A 19 -7.49 -6.30 -1.95
CA MET A 19 -6.40 -5.41 -2.33
C MET A 19 -5.61 -4.93 -1.11
N LYS A 20 -6.29 -4.62 0.01
CA LYS A 20 -5.64 -4.25 1.26
C LYS A 20 -4.69 -5.35 1.75
N ASP A 21 -5.14 -6.60 1.74
CA ASP A 21 -4.31 -7.75 2.14
C ASP A 21 -3.14 -7.93 1.16
N THR A 22 -3.39 -7.95 -0.14
CA THR A 22 -2.32 -8.08 -1.14
C THR A 22 -1.35 -6.90 -1.13
N PHE A 23 -1.79 -5.69 -0.76
CA PHE A 23 -0.92 -4.54 -0.60
C PHE A 23 0.12 -4.80 0.50
N CYS A 24 -0.33 -5.38 1.62
CA CYS A 24 0.57 -5.81 2.68
C CYS A 24 1.52 -6.92 2.22
N GLU A 25 1.03 -7.91 1.46
CA GLU A 25 1.86 -8.99 0.89
C GLU A 25 2.93 -8.44 -0.06
N VAL A 26 2.62 -7.44 -0.88
CA VAL A 26 3.59 -6.83 -1.78
C VAL A 26 4.66 -6.07 -1.00
N LEU A 27 4.27 -5.27 0.00
CA LEU A 27 5.22 -4.56 0.86
C LEU A 27 6.21 -5.53 1.52
N THR A 28 5.70 -6.64 2.04
CA THR A 28 6.52 -7.63 2.74
C THR A 28 7.35 -8.47 1.80
N ALA A 29 6.82 -8.92 0.65
CA ALA A 29 7.57 -9.68 -0.34
C ALA A 29 8.75 -8.87 -0.91
N VAL A 30 8.54 -7.60 -1.23
CA VAL A 30 9.61 -6.73 -1.73
C VAL A 30 10.63 -6.42 -0.63
N ALA A 31 10.18 -6.20 0.60
CA ALA A 31 11.09 -6.01 1.74
C ALA A 31 11.98 -7.26 1.97
N ALA A 32 11.45 -8.48 1.78
CA ALA A 32 12.25 -9.70 1.82
C ALA A 32 13.31 -9.73 0.71
N LEU A 33 12.98 -9.29 -0.50
CA LEU A 33 13.95 -9.20 -1.61
C LEU A 33 15.06 -8.16 -1.34
N GLU A 34 14.80 -7.16 -0.49
CA GLU A 34 15.79 -6.18 -0.02
C GLU A 34 16.54 -6.62 1.24
N GLY A 35 16.23 -7.81 1.77
CA GLY A 35 16.91 -8.42 2.92
C GLY A 35 16.39 -7.98 4.29
N HIS A 36 15.21 -7.35 4.37
CA HIS A 36 14.58 -6.99 5.64
C HIS A 36 14.01 -8.21 6.38
N ASN A 37 13.94 -8.13 7.72
CA ASN A 37 13.30 -9.15 8.54
C ASN A 37 11.78 -9.00 8.52
N VAL A 38 11.14 -9.61 7.53
CA VAL A 38 9.70 -9.51 7.28
C VAL A 38 8.84 -10.22 8.32
N LYS A 39 9.38 -11.27 8.97
CA LYS A 39 8.65 -12.02 9.99
C LYS A 39 8.24 -11.12 11.17
N ALA A 40 9.10 -10.17 11.52
CA ALA A 40 8.82 -9.19 12.56
C ALA A 40 7.63 -8.28 12.19
N ILE A 41 7.45 -7.91 10.92
CA ILE A 41 6.29 -7.09 10.49
C ILE A 41 4.98 -7.82 10.77
N TYR A 42 4.87 -9.11 10.45
CA TYR A 42 3.63 -9.86 10.68
C TYR A 42 3.39 -10.26 12.14
N GLU A 43 4.43 -10.30 12.97
CA GLU A 43 4.34 -10.74 14.37
C GLU A 43 4.27 -9.58 15.37
N GLU A 44 4.88 -8.43 15.05
CA GLU A 44 5.13 -7.34 16.00
C GLU A 44 4.45 -6.02 15.60
N ALA A 45 4.13 -5.80 14.32
CA ALA A 45 3.31 -4.67 13.89
C ALA A 45 1.84 -4.98 14.16
N LEU A 46 1.33 -4.57 15.33
CA LEU A 46 0.02 -4.97 15.86
C LEU A 46 -1.17 -4.71 14.91
N GLY A 47 -1.16 -3.59 14.22
CA GLY A 47 -2.11 -3.18 13.19
C GLY A 47 -1.91 -3.86 11.84
N VAL A 48 -0.83 -4.59 11.60
CA VAL A 48 -0.72 -5.58 10.50
C VAL A 48 -1.14 -6.96 11.00
N ALA A 49 -0.52 -7.44 12.07
CA ALA A 49 -0.74 -8.75 12.68
C ALA A 49 -2.20 -9.01 13.07
N GLY A 50 -2.91 -7.97 13.51
CA GLY A 50 -4.31 -8.06 13.96
C GLY A 50 -5.36 -7.72 12.90
N THR A 51 -4.97 -7.20 11.73
CA THR A 51 -5.93 -6.70 10.72
C THR A 51 -5.79 -7.39 9.37
N TYR A 52 -4.65 -8.03 9.11
CA TYR A 52 -4.43 -8.83 7.92
C TYR A 52 -5.47 -9.95 7.81
N GLY A 53 -6.13 -10.06 6.65
CA GLY A 53 -7.21 -11.02 6.42
C GLY A 53 -8.53 -10.73 7.15
N VAL A 54 -8.61 -9.65 7.94
CA VAL A 54 -9.83 -9.24 8.65
C VAL A 54 -10.65 -8.26 7.78
N PRO A 55 -11.88 -8.61 7.38
CA PRO A 55 -12.70 -7.74 6.55
C PRO A 55 -13.11 -6.45 7.26
N GLY A 56 -13.03 -5.31 6.56
CA GLY A 56 -13.49 -4.01 7.06
C GLY A 56 -12.51 -3.33 8.03
N VAL A 57 -11.40 -3.98 8.36
CA VAL A 57 -10.35 -3.41 9.21
C VAL A 57 -9.17 -2.99 8.32
N GLY A 58 -8.76 -1.73 8.45
CA GLY A 58 -7.67 -1.15 7.68
C GLY A 58 -6.28 -1.54 8.18
N ILE A 59 -5.27 -1.34 7.35
CA ILE A 59 -3.85 -1.53 7.70
C ILE A 59 -3.22 -0.16 7.93
N LEU A 60 -2.53 0.00 9.06
CA LEU A 60 -1.80 1.21 9.39
C LEU A 60 -0.39 1.17 8.80
N LEU A 61 -0.13 2.04 7.82
CA LEU A 61 1.15 2.09 7.11
C LEU A 61 2.30 2.56 8.01
N ASP A 62 1.99 3.36 9.03
CA ASP A 62 2.96 3.89 9.99
C ASP A 62 3.67 2.80 10.80
N GLU A 63 3.06 1.61 10.95
CA GLU A 63 3.68 0.52 11.70
C GLU A 63 4.92 -0.06 11.00
N PHE A 64 5.04 0.17 9.68
CA PHE A 64 6.21 -0.23 8.92
C PHE A 64 7.43 0.69 9.19
N PHE A 65 7.25 1.84 9.84
CA PHE A 65 8.34 2.79 10.13
C PHE A 65 9.49 2.14 10.91
N LEU A 66 9.19 1.27 11.87
CA LEU A 66 10.22 0.61 12.68
C LEU A 66 11.10 -0.34 11.85
N TYR A 67 10.58 -0.89 10.76
CA TYR A 67 11.22 -1.94 9.98
C TYR A 67 11.89 -1.43 8.70
N LEU A 68 11.40 -0.30 8.18
CA LEU A 68 11.82 0.25 6.90
C LEU A 68 12.60 1.56 7.02
N GLY A 69 12.92 2.03 8.24
CA GLY A 69 13.76 3.22 8.43
C GLY A 69 12.97 4.53 8.53
N GLY A 70 11.82 4.50 9.21
CA GLY A 70 10.96 5.65 9.43
C GLY A 70 10.05 5.97 8.25
N PHE A 71 9.45 7.16 8.31
CA PHE A 71 8.55 7.67 7.29
C PHE A 71 9.17 7.69 5.89
N SER A 72 10.37 8.28 5.76
CA SER A 72 11.08 8.35 4.47
C SER A 72 11.43 6.97 3.91
N GLY A 73 11.72 6.03 4.80
CA GLY A 73 12.00 4.65 4.45
C GLY A 73 10.81 3.93 3.85
N VAL A 74 9.64 4.00 4.51
CA VAL A 74 8.38 3.44 3.98
C VAL A 74 7.98 4.13 2.67
N ARG A 75 8.13 5.46 2.59
CA ARG A 75 7.82 6.20 1.37
C ARG A 75 8.67 5.74 0.19
N ASN A 76 9.98 5.58 0.39
CA ASN A 76 10.89 5.04 -0.61
C ASN A 76 10.51 3.59 -0.97
N HIS A 77 10.15 2.79 0.03
CA HIS A 77 9.74 1.39 -0.15
C HIS A 77 8.53 1.25 -1.08
N LEU A 78 7.57 2.18 -1.04
CA LEU A 78 6.44 2.19 -1.97
C LEU A 78 6.88 2.34 -3.43
N ASP A 79 7.89 3.16 -3.71
CA ASP A 79 8.43 3.30 -5.06
C ASP A 79 9.22 2.06 -5.49
N VAL A 80 10.01 1.48 -4.58
CA VAL A 80 10.69 0.21 -4.86
C VAL A 80 9.68 -0.90 -5.15
N CYS A 81 8.59 -0.97 -4.38
CA CYS A 81 7.51 -1.93 -4.60
C CYS A 81 6.89 -1.78 -5.99
N ARG A 82 6.70 -0.54 -6.48
CA ARG A 82 6.19 -0.30 -7.84
C ARG A 82 7.18 -0.75 -8.91
N ILE A 83 8.47 -0.45 -8.73
CA ILE A 83 9.53 -0.83 -9.66
C ILE A 83 9.69 -2.35 -9.76
N ARG A 84 9.62 -3.03 -8.61
CA ARG A 84 9.86 -4.47 -8.48
C ARG A 84 8.58 -5.31 -8.46
N LEU A 85 7.43 -4.71 -8.75
CA LEU A 85 6.13 -5.39 -8.61
C LEU A 85 6.06 -6.68 -9.43
N ASP A 86 6.62 -6.67 -10.64
CA ASP A 86 6.63 -7.84 -11.52
C ASP A 86 7.44 -9.02 -10.93
N GLU A 87 8.46 -8.76 -10.10
CA GLU A 87 9.27 -9.81 -9.45
C GLU A 87 8.47 -10.57 -8.39
N VAL A 88 7.55 -9.89 -7.69
CA VAL A 88 6.77 -10.46 -6.58
C VAL A 88 5.33 -10.80 -6.98
N ARG A 89 4.91 -10.41 -8.20
CA ARG A 89 3.53 -10.52 -8.67
C ARG A 89 2.96 -11.92 -8.49
N GLU A 90 3.71 -12.94 -8.93
CA GLU A 90 3.25 -14.34 -8.89
C GLU A 90 3.13 -14.85 -7.45
N SER A 91 4.11 -14.54 -6.59
CA SER A 91 4.05 -14.93 -5.17
C SER A 91 2.93 -14.23 -4.40
N CYS A 92 2.55 -13.02 -4.81
CA CYS A 92 1.43 -12.27 -4.24
C CYS A 92 0.08 -12.59 -4.92
N GLY A 93 0.01 -13.63 -5.78
CA GLY A 93 -1.24 -14.05 -6.42
C GLY A 93 -1.86 -13.02 -7.37
N LEU A 94 -1.07 -12.04 -7.85
CA LEU A 94 -1.55 -10.98 -8.71
C LEU A 94 -1.59 -11.45 -10.18
N SER A 95 -2.74 -11.31 -10.84
CA SER A 95 -2.79 -11.33 -12.30
C SER A 95 -2.14 -10.06 -12.87
N PRO A 96 -1.77 -10.01 -14.17
CA PRO A 96 -1.24 -8.79 -14.77
C PRO A 96 -2.14 -7.55 -14.59
N VAL A 97 -3.47 -7.74 -14.68
CA VAL A 97 -4.44 -6.67 -14.43
C VAL A 97 -4.44 -6.23 -12.96
N ALA A 98 -4.39 -7.20 -12.03
CA ALA A 98 -4.33 -6.90 -10.61
C ALA A 98 -3.01 -6.20 -10.23
N ALA A 99 -1.90 -6.54 -10.87
CA ALA A 99 -0.61 -5.88 -10.69
C ALA A 99 -0.65 -4.42 -11.15
N ALA A 100 -1.24 -4.12 -12.31
CA ALA A 100 -1.43 -2.74 -12.74
C ALA A 100 -2.24 -1.94 -11.71
N ARG A 101 -3.34 -2.52 -11.21
CA ARG A 101 -4.16 -1.91 -10.15
C ARG A 101 -3.40 -1.71 -8.85
N MET A 102 -2.57 -2.67 -8.45
CA MET A 102 -1.71 -2.56 -7.27
C MET A 102 -0.68 -1.44 -7.44
N ALA A 103 -0.09 -1.29 -8.63
CA ALA A 103 0.84 -0.20 -8.93
C ALA A 103 0.18 1.17 -8.77
N HIS A 104 -1.10 1.32 -9.14
CA HIS A 104 -1.88 2.53 -8.88
C HIS A 104 -2.10 2.76 -7.37
N VAL A 105 -2.49 1.73 -6.62
CA VAL A 105 -2.71 1.84 -5.16
C VAL A 105 -1.41 2.24 -4.44
N LEU A 106 -0.27 1.63 -4.79
CA LEU A 106 1.04 2.01 -4.28
C LEU A 106 1.38 3.47 -4.59
N ALA A 107 1.05 3.92 -5.81
CA ALA A 107 1.29 5.29 -6.24
C ALA A 107 0.40 6.31 -5.47
N TRP A 108 -0.86 5.96 -5.21
CA TRP A 108 -1.77 6.75 -4.39
C TRP A 108 -1.32 6.84 -2.92
N ALA A 109 -0.87 5.72 -2.34
CA ALA A 109 -0.32 5.72 -0.99
C ALA A 109 0.92 6.64 -0.90
N ALA A 110 1.82 6.54 -1.87
CA ALA A 110 3.00 7.40 -1.99
C ALA A 110 2.62 8.89 -2.11
N TYR A 111 1.71 9.22 -3.02
CA TYR A 111 1.21 10.58 -3.22
C TYR A 111 0.58 11.16 -1.96
N HIS A 112 -0.18 10.36 -1.22
CA HIS A 112 -0.81 10.79 0.03
C HIS A 112 0.19 10.97 1.17
N MET A 113 1.17 10.06 1.29
CA MET A 113 2.30 10.25 2.20
C MET A 113 3.02 11.57 1.93
N ASP A 114 3.21 11.94 0.67
CA ASP A 114 3.82 13.21 0.27
C ASP A 114 3.00 14.46 0.68
N GLY A 115 1.88 14.29 1.38
CA GLY A 115 1.05 15.35 1.95
C GLY A 115 -0.08 15.80 1.03
N ASN A 116 -0.29 15.10 -0.09
CA ASN A 116 -1.30 15.48 -1.06
C ASN A 116 -2.66 14.86 -0.73
N PRO A 117 -3.78 15.57 -0.97
CA PRO A 117 -5.12 15.06 -0.68
C PRO A 117 -5.54 13.96 -1.64
N ILE A 118 -6.34 13.01 -1.16
CA ILE A 118 -7.00 12.01 -1.99
C ILE A 118 -8.31 12.59 -2.54
N PRO A 119 -8.49 12.68 -3.87
CA PRO A 119 -9.70 13.24 -4.46
C PRO A 119 -10.91 12.30 -4.24
N VAL A 120 -12.07 12.91 -4.00
CA VAL A 120 -13.33 12.19 -3.80
C VAL A 120 -13.89 11.70 -5.14
N GLY A 121 -14.32 10.44 -5.20
CA GLY A 121 -15.06 9.89 -6.34
C GLY A 121 -14.20 9.28 -7.46
N GLY A 122 -12.88 9.22 -7.30
CA GLY A 122 -11.97 8.51 -8.22
C GLY A 122 -11.87 7.01 -7.93
N SER A 123 -11.40 6.24 -8.92
CA SER A 123 -11.07 4.82 -8.74
C SER A 123 -9.57 4.68 -8.50
N PHE A 124 -9.16 4.30 -7.30
CA PHE A 124 -7.73 4.09 -6.98
C PHE A 124 -7.07 2.97 -7.80
N TYR A 125 -7.86 2.18 -8.51
CA TYR A 125 -7.41 1.10 -9.36
C TYR A 125 -7.09 1.51 -10.80
N GLU A 126 -7.65 2.62 -11.25
CA GLU A 126 -7.66 3.00 -12.68
C GLU A 126 -7.27 4.46 -12.89
N SER A 127 -7.53 5.34 -11.92
CA SER A 127 -7.20 6.76 -11.98
C SER A 127 -5.72 6.99 -11.66
N TRP A 128 -4.96 7.52 -12.62
CA TRP A 128 -3.61 8.06 -12.45
C TRP A 128 -3.18 8.92 -13.67
N PRO A 129 -2.55 10.10 -13.51
CA PRO A 129 -2.25 10.80 -12.25
C PRO A 129 -3.52 11.30 -11.54
N PRO A 130 -3.47 11.68 -10.24
CA PRO A 130 -4.47 12.59 -9.67
C PRO A 130 -4.54 13.78 -10.62
N ASP A 131 -5.68 14.02 -11.25
CA ASP A 131 -5.80 15.10 -12.22
C ASP A 131 -5.22 16.39 -11.62
N GLU A 132 -4.25 16.97 -12.34
CA GLU A 132 -4.02 18.40 -12.29
C GLU A 132 -5.40 19.05 -12.37
N ALA A 133 -5.69 19.92 -11.39
CA ALA A 133 -6.86 20.78 -11.33
C ALA A 133 -7.59 20.90 -12.67
N GLU A 134 -8.89 20.61 -12.68
CA GLU A 134 -9.79 21.12 -13.71
C GLU A 134 -9.54 22.62 -13.88
N THR A 135 -8.68 22.96 -14.83
CA THR A 135 -8.57 24.28 -15.41
C THR A 135 -9.53 24.26 -16.58
N ARG A 136 -10.80 24.47 -16.27
CA ARG A 136 -11.83 24.87 -17.23
C ARG A 136 -12.49 26.15 -16.74
#